data_AF-A0A9X9A447-F1
#
_entry.id   AF-A0A9X9A447-F1
#
_cell.length_a   1.000
_cell.length_b   1.000
_cell.length_c   1.000
_cell.angle_alpha   90.00
_cell.angle_beta   90.00
_cell.angle_gamma   90.00
#
_symmetry.space_group_name_H-M   'P 1'
#
loop_
_entity.id
_entity.type
_entity.pdbx_description
1 polymer ?
#
loop_
_entity_poly.entity_id
_entity_poly.type
_entity_poly.pdbx_seq_one_letter_code
_entity_poly.pdbx_strand_id
1 'polypeptide(L)'
;IFGTTVSGRSIPMHGLSEMVGLFINTPPLRVSADGRMTVSDLLQRIQSDVQRRTEYETTPIVDLNVSFDTIMVVENYPLDIEQLKEIDESVRISGYEVNEMTNYDLTVSMECFDS
;
A
#
# COMPACT_ATOMS: atom_id res chain seq x y z
N ILE A 1 9.25 -11.51 -7.68
CA ILE A 1 7.83 -11.34 -7.30
C ILE A 1 7.86 -10.55 -6.02
N PHE A 2 7.02 -9.54 -5.90
CA PHE A 2 6.97 -8.69 -4.72
C PHE A 2 5.66 -8.93 -3.98
N GLY A 3 5.68 -8.85 -2.65
CA GLY A 3 4.47 -8.55 -1.90
C GLY A 3 4.09 -7.10 -2.13
N THR A 4 2.82 -6.79 -2.36
CA THR A 4 2.35 -5.40 -2.46
C THR A 4 1.18 -5.17 -1.54
N THR A 5 1.21 -4.11 -0.77
CA THR A 5 0.17 -3.81 0.22
C THR A 5 -1.03 -3.13 -0.41
N VAL A 6 -2.24 -3.56 -0.04
CA VAL A 6 -3.52 -2.93 -0.38
C VAL A 6 -4.33 -2.69 0.89
N SER A 7 -5.11 -1.61 0.93
CA SER A 7 -5.89 -1.24 2.12
C SER A 7 -7.04 -2.21 2.42
N GLY A 8 -7.48 -3.00 1.43
CA GLY A 8 -8.64 -3.88 1.49
C GLY A 8 -9.99 -3.16 1.67
N ARG A 9 -10.02 -1.83 1.47
CA ARG A 9 -11.22 -0.98 1.62
C ARG A 9 -11.93 -0.68 0.29
N SER A 10 -11.66 -1.46 -0.75
CA SER A 10 -12.20 -1.27 -2.11
C SER A 10 -13.62 -1.84 -2.32
N ILE A 11 -14.20 -2.49 -1.30
CA ILE A 11 -15.56 -3.02 -1.36
C ILE A 11 -16.57 -1.87 -1.20
N PRO A 12 -17.59 -1.75 -2.06
CA PRO A 12 -18.62 -0.71 -1.95
C PRO A 12 -19.57 -1.01 -0.77
N MET A 13 -19.09 -0.79 0.45
CA MET A 13 -19.84 -0.91 1.69
C MET A 13 -19.89 0.45 2.39
N HIS A 14 -21.09 0.88 2.78
CA HIS A 14 -21.27 2.12 3.51
C HIS A 14 -20.50 2.10 4.84
N GLY A 15 -19.70 3.13 5.11
CA GLY A 15 -18.91 3.26 6.34
C GLY A 15 -17.58 2.50 6.35
N LEU A 16 -17.19 1.79 5.28
CA LEU A 16 -15.93 1.03 5.24
C LEU A 16 -14.68 1.92 5.40
N SER A 17 -14.75 3.16 4.92
CA SER A 17 -13.70 4.18 5.11
C SER A 17 -13.51 4.60 6.57
N GLU A 18 -14.54 4.48 7.40
CA GLU A 18 -14.55 4.93 8.80
C GLU A 18 -14.32 3.77 9.79
N MET A 19 -14.34 2.52 9.31
CA MET A 19 -14.14 1.36 10.14
C MET A 19 -12.69 1.22 10.61
N VAL A 20 -12.54 0.88 11.89
CA VAL A 20 -11.27 0.46 12.49
C VAL A 20 -11.23 -1.06 12.50
N GLY A 21 -10.20 -1.64 11.88
CA GLY A 21 -10.06 -3.09 11.75
C GLY A 21 -8.90 -3.49 10.83
N LEU A 22 -8.59 -4.78 10.82
CA LEU A 22 -7.54 -5.35 9.98
C LEU A 22 -8.09 -5.63 8.58
N PHE A 23 -8.01 -4.61 7.72
CA PHE A 23 -8.43 -4.71 6.31
C PHE A 23 -7.24 -4.89 5.35
N ILE A 24 -6.03 -4.61 5.82
CA ILE A 24 -4.82 -4.68 5.00
C ILE A 24 -4.59 -6.09 4.46
N ASN A 25 -4.21 -6.18 3.19
CA ASN A 25 -3.79 -7.43 2.56
C ASN A 25 -2.51 -7.21 1.75
N THR A 26 -1.76 -8.28 1.49
CA THR A 26 -0.47 -8.22 0.78
C THR A 26 -0.45 -9.16 -0.42
N PRO A 27 -1.30 -8.96 -1.45
CA PRO A 27 -1.29 -9.82 -2.62
C PRO A 27 0.06 -9.74 -3.37
N PRO A 28 0.51 -10.85 -3.98
CA PRO A 28 1.73 -10.87 -4.77
C PRO A 28 1.56 -10.08 -6.08
N LEU A 29 2.61 -9.38 -6.49
CA LEU A 29 2.75 -8.77 -7.81
C LEU A 29 3.95 -9.38 -8.53
N ARG A 30 3.68 -10.03 -9.68
CA ARG A 30 4.73 -10.56 -10.55
C ARG A 30 5.03 -9.55 -11.66
N VAL A 31 6.16 -8.87 -11.54
CA VAL A 31 6.70 -8.01 -12.61
C VAL A 31 7.61 -8.84 -13.51
N SER A 32 7.42 -8.72 -14.82
CA SER A 32 8.27 -9.35 -15.85
C SER A 32 8.72 -8.28 -16.85
N ALA A 33 10.03 -8.05 -16.90
CA ALA A 33 10.67 -7.12 -17.82
C ALA A 33 11.53 -7.88 -18.84
N ASP A 34 11.51 -7.42 -20.09
CA ASP A 34 12.44 -7.82 -21.15
C ASP A 34 13.41 -6.63 -21.37
N GLY A 35 14.69 -6.90 -21.66
CA GLY A 35 15.72 -5.88 -21.89
C GLY A 35 15.45 -4.97 -23.10
N ARG A 36 14.42 -5.29 -23.90
CA ARG A 36 13.93 -4.45 -25.01
C ARG A 36 12.79 -3.51 -24.62
N MET A 37 12.23 -3.64 -23.42
CA MET A 37 11.11 -2.81 -22.97
C MET A 37 11.61 -1.43 -22.53
N THR A 38 10.88 -0.38 -22.89
CA THR A 38 11.10 0.93 -22.27
C THR A 38 10.53 0.93 -20.85
N VAL A 39 10.96 1.90 -20.04
CA VAL A 39 10.37 2.12 -18.70
C VAL A 39 8.86 2.38 -18.79
N SER A 40 8.43 3.12 -19.82
CA SER A 40 7.00 3.39 -20.05
C SER A 40 6.20 2.11 -20.32
N ASP A 41 6.73 1.21 -21.17
CA ASP A 41 6.08 -0.07 -21.46
C ASP A 41 5.96 -0.94 -20.21
N LEU A 42 7.02 -0.94 -19.38
CA LEU A 42 7.02 -1.68 -18.12
C LEU A 42 5.96 -1.12 -17.15
N LEU A 43 5.87 0.20 -17.01
CA LEU A 43 4.90 0.85 -16.13
C LEU A 43 3.46 0.61 -16.59
N GLN A 44 3.17 0.70 -17.89
CA GLN A 44 1.85 0.40 -18.44
C GLN A 44 1.44 -1.06 -18.21
N ARG A 45 2.41 -1.98 -18.34
CA ARG A 45 2.18 -3.39 -18.04
C ARG A 45 1.89 -3.61 -16.56
N ILE A 46 2.69 -3.03 -15.67
CA ILE A 46 2.47 -3.09 -14.22
C ILE A 46 1.08 -2.53 -13.87
N GLN A 47 0.72 -1.36 -14.41
CA GLN A 47 -0.60 -0.76 -14.18
C GLN A 47 -1.73 -1.69 -14.62
N SER A 48 -1.60 -2.31 -15.79
CA SER A 48 -2.58 -3.28 -16.30
C SER A 48 -2.68 -4.53 -15.42
N ASP A 49 -1.54 -5.01 -14.92
CA ASP A 49 -1.48 -6.17 -14.02
C ASP A 49 -2.14 -5.87 -12.66
N VAL A 50 -1.90 -4.67 -12.10
CA VAL A 50 -2.54 -4.20 -10.87
C VAL A 50 -4.05 -4.05 -11.05
N GLN A 51 -4.51 -3.47 -12.16
CA GLN A 51 -5.95 -3.34 -12.45
C GLN A 51 -6.66 -4.68 -12.55
N ARG A 52 -6.05 -5.67 -13.23
CA ARG A 52 -6.61 -7.03 -13.32
C ARG A 52 -6.64 -7.75 -11.97
N ARG A 53 -5.70 -7.43 -11.08
CA ARG A 53 -5.63 -8.01 -9.73
C ARG A 53 -6.71 -7.46 -8.81
N THR A 54 -7.22 -6.24 -9.03
CA THR A 54 -8.18 -5.58 -8.13
C THR A 54 -9.38 -6.44 -7.75
N GLU A 55 -9.90 -7.25 -8.69
CA GLU A 55 -11.01 -8.18 -8.44
C GLU A 55 -10.69 -9.29 -7.41
N TYR A 56 -9.40 -9.53 -7.14
CA TYR A 56 -8.89 -10.60 -6.27
C TYR A 56 -8.20 -10.09 -5.01
N GLU A 57 -8.18 -8.77 -4.77
CA GLU A 57 -7.43 -8.15 -3.66
C GLU A 57 -7.95 -8.53 -2.27
N THR A 58 -9.14 -9.10 -2.17
CA THR A 58 -9.72 -9.64 -0.93
C THR A 58 -9.30 -11.09 -0.64
N THR A 59 -8.59 -11.74 -1.57
CA THR A 59 -8.12 -13.12 -1.38
C THR A 59 -7.05 -13.16 -0.29
N PRO A 60 -7.25 -13.91 0.81
CA PRO A 60 -6.25 -14.00 1.87
C PRO A 60 -4.92 -14.53 1.32
N ILE A 61 -3.81 -13.88 1.65
CA ILE A 61 -2.48 -14.35 1.24
C ILE A 61 -2.20 -15.80 1.69
N VAL A 62 -2.75 -16.20 2.84
CA VAL A 62 -2.59 -17.56 3.38
C VAL A 62 -3.22 -18.64 2.51
N ASP A 63 -4.17 -18.27 1.64
CA ASP A 63 -4.81 -19.17 0.68
C ASP A 63 -4.02 -19.27 -0.64
N LEU A 64 -2.99 -18.43 -0.81
CA LEU A 64 -2.13 -18.42 -1.98
C LEU A 64 -0.87 -19.26 -1.74
N ASN A 65 -0.59 -20.22 -2.63
CA ASN A 65 0.65 -20.98 -2.59
C ASN A 65 1.77 -20.23 -3.34
N VAL A 66 2.23 -19.11 -2.77
CA VAL A 66 3.23 -18.22 -3.34
C VAL A 66 4.25 -17.80 -2.29
N SER A 67 5.51 -17.63 -2.70
CA SER A 67 6.59 -17.10 -1.85
C SER A 67 7.22 -15.88 -2.51
N PHE A 68 7.52 -14.87 -1.71
CA PHE A 68 8.30 -13.69 -2.07
C PHE A 68 9.12 -13.25 -0.85
N ASP A 69 10.26 -12.62 -1.10
CA ASP A 69 11.24 -12.17 -0.10
C ASP A 69 11.29 -10.64 0.04
N THR A 70 10.61 -9.93 -0.85
CA THR A 70 10.61 -8.47 -0.95
C THR A 70 9.18 -7.95 -0.89
N ILE A 71 8.96 -6.86 -0.16
CA ILE A 71 7.69 -6.13 -0.11
C ILE A 71 7.84 -4.71 -0.68
N MET A 72 6.81 -4.23 -1.37
CA MET A 72 6.68 -2.86 -1.83
C MET A 72 5.40 -2.26 -1.25
N VAL A 73 5.54 -1.18 -0.50
CA VAL A 73 4.44 -0.48 0.16
C VAL A 73 4.36 0.94 -0.41
N VAL A 74 3.17 1.35 -0.82
CA VAL A 74 2.88 2.72 -1.26
C VAL A 74 1.89 3.30 -0.25
N GLU A 75 2.36 4.30 0.49
CA GLU A 75 1.57 4.97 1.52
C GLU A 75 1.15 6.35 1.03
N ASN A 76 -0.17 6.56 0.94
CA ASN A 76 -0.77 7.83 0.55
C ASN A 76 -1.42 8.49 1.77
N TYR A 77 -0.67 8.63 2.87
CA TYR A 77 -1.12 9.37 4.04
C TYR A 77 -0.61 10.80 3.95
N PRO A 78 -1.47 11.81 3.70
CA PRO A 78 -1.12 13.17 4.03
C PRO A 78 -1.08 13.26 5.56
N LEU A 79 0.09 13.02 6.15
CA LEU A 79 0.35 13.41 7.53
C LEU A 79 0.50 14.93 7.55
N ASP A 80 -0.63 15.63 7.43
CA ASP A 80 -0.65 17.07 7.60
C ASP A 80 -0.65 17.39 9.10
N ILE A 81 0.56 17.44 9.65
CA ILE A 81 0.81 17.77 11.06
C ILE A 81 0.18 19.13 11.41
N GLU A 82 0.04 20.04 10.45
CA GLU A 82 -0.59 21.34 10.68
C GLU A 82 -2.11 21.20 10.87
N GLN A 83 -2.78 20.33 10.12
CA GLN A 83 -4.21 20.04 10.35
C GLN A 83 -4.44 19.37 11.71
N LEU A 84 -3.53 18.51 12.17
CA LEU A 84 -3.63 17.88 13.50
C LEU A 84 -3.46 18.86 14.67
N LYS A 85 -2.85 20.03 14.44
CA LYS A 85 -2.72 21.09 15.46
C LYS A 85 -3.99 21.93 15.62
N GLU A 86 -4.91 21.90 14.66
CA GLU A 86 -6.12 22.74 14.65
C GLU A 86 -7.39 22.02 15.16
N ILE A 87 -7.31 20.72 15.48
CA ILE A 87 -8.49 19.90 15.82
C ILE A 87 -9.08 20.22 17.20
N ASP A 88 -8.28 20.71 18.18
CA ASP A 88 -8.79 21.11 19.51
C ASP A 88 -7.74 21.95 20.29
N GLU A 89 -8.13 23.09 20.90
CA GLU A 89 -7.24 23.89 21.77
C GLU A 89 -6.85 23.15 23.07
N SER A 90 -7.61 22.13 23.47
CA SER A 90 -7.39 21.38 24.71
C SER A 90 -6.39 20.22 24.57
N VAL A 91 -6.17 19.72 23.35
CA VAL A 91 -5.28 18.58 23.08
C VAL A 91 -4.28 18.96 22.00
N ARG A 92 -3.04 19.21 22.43
CA ARG A 92 -1.94 19.54 21.53
C ARG A 92 -1.03 18.33 21.31
N ILE A 93 -0.96 17.84 20.07
CA ILE A 93 0.03 16.84 19.67
C ILE A 93 1.40 17.53 19.53
N SER A 94 2.35 17.17 20.40
CA SER A 94 3.70 17.75 20.43
C SER A 94 4.68 17.10 19.45
N GLY A 95 4.35 15.91 18.96
CA GLY A 95 5.11 15.16 17.97
C GLY A 95 4.47 13.80 17.70
N TYR A 96 4.87 13.16 16.61
CA TYR A 96 4.51 11.79 16.30
C TYR A 96 5.78 11.04 15.86
N GLU A 97 5.84 9.75 16.16
CA GLU A 97 6.90 8.85 15.70
C GLU A 97 6.21 7.60 15.14
N VAL A 98 6.51 7.26 13.89
CA VAL A 98 6.06 6.01 13.26
C VAL A 98 7.26 5.07 13.26
N ASN A 99 7.09 3.89 13.85
CA ASN A 99 8.11 2.85 13.83
C ASN A 99 7.58 1.65 13.05
N GLU A 100 8.13 1.45 11.86
CA GLU A 100 7.80 0.32 11.00
C GLU A 100 8.82 -0.81 11.19
N MET A 101 8.33 -2.01 11.50
CA MET A 101 9.14 -3.22 11.51
C MET A 101 8.71 -4.10 10.35
N THR A 102 9.63 -4.36 9.42
CA THR A 102 9.42 -5.31 8.32
C THR A 102 10.22 -6.58 8.54
N ASN A 103 9.64 -7.74 8.23
CA ASN A 103 10.29 -9.05 8.36
C ASN A 103 10.89 -9.53 7.02
N TYR A 104 11.19 -8.60 6.11
CA TYR A 104 11.67 -8.88 4.75
C TYR A 104 13.12 -8.40 4.60
N ASP A 105 13.94 -9.16 3.86
CA ASP A 105 15.37 -8.86 3.67
C ASP A 105 15.60 -7.52 2.94
N LEU A 106 14.61 -7.06 2.17
CA LEU A 106 14.59 -5.77 1.51
C LEU A 106 13.18 -5.17 1.52
N THR A 107 13.09 -3.91 1.95
CA THR A 107 11.87 -3.10 1.95
C THR A 107 12.13 -1.80 1.20
N VAL A 108 11.24 -1.46 0.27
CA VAL A 108 11.23 -0.15 -0.42
C VAL A 108 9.89 0.52 -0.14
N SER A 109 9.93 1.68 0.52
CA SER A 109 8.77 2.56 0.72
C SER A 109 8.85 3.75 -0.25
N MET A 110 7.69 4.20 -0.72
CA MET A 110 7.56 5.46 -1.46
C MET A 110 6.52 6.32 -0.75
N GLU A 111 6.94 7.51 -0.34
CA GLU A 111 6.07 8.55 0.20
C GLU A 111 5.76 9.55 -0.91
N CYS A 112 4.49 9.64 -1.29
CA CYS A 112 4.03 10.66 -2.22
C CYS A 112 3.58 11.89 -1.42
N PHE A 113 4.44 12.91 -1.34
CA PHE A 113 4.03 14.22 -0.82
C PHE A 113 3.24 14.97 -1.89
N ASP A 114 2.01 15.39 -1.57
CA ASP A 114 1.33 16.43 -2.35
C ASP A 114 2.10 17.74 -2.14
N SER A 115 2.60 18.32 -3.24
CA SER A 115 3.27 19.62 -3.30
C SER A 115 2.29 20.77 -3.44
#